data_AF-A0A831PKP4-F1
#
_entry.id   AF-A0A831PKP4-F1
#
_cell.length_a   1.000
_cell.length_b   1.000
_cell.length_c   1.000
_cell.angle_alpha   90.00
_cell.angle_beta   90.00
_cell.angle_gamma   90.00
#
_symmetry.space_group_name_H-M   'P 1'
#
loop_
_entity.id
_entity.type
_entity.pdbx_description
1 polymer ?
#
loop_
_entity_poly.entity_id
_entity_poly.type
_entity_poly.pdbx_seq_one_letter_code
_entity_poly.pdbx_strand_id
1 'polypeptide(L)'
;MRRAVAVEVESPPPELSAVEEPYRRIVEEVAAYVAERGRLEKEKYGELYRRFRELYPLPAQLIQQAMNQGVEAGRSFLEAKRNGRVYKPRPEVERV
;
A
#
# COMPACT_ATOMS: atom_id res chain seq x y z
N MET A 1 -10.23 29.61 5.19
CA MET A 1 -10.48 29.47 3.74
C MET A 1 -10.25 28.03 3.34
N ARG A 2 -11.28 27.31 2.89
CA ARG A 2 -11.14 25.96 2.32
C ARG A 2 -10.99 26.09 0.81
N ARG A 3 -9.84 25.71 0.26
CA ARG A 3 -9.72 25.45 -1.18
C ARG A 3 -10.08 23.99 -1.40
N ALA A 4 -11.26 23.75 -1.97
CA ALA A 4 -11.52 22.49 -2.66
C ALA A 4 -10.92 22.63 -4.06
N VAL A 5 -9.86 21.87 -4.33
CA VAL A 5 -9.33 21.72 -5.69
C VAL A 5 -10.01 20.49 -6.27
N ALA A 6 -11.02 20.72 -7.11
CA ALA A 6 -11.54 19.68 -7.98
C ALA A 6 -10.47 19.43 -9.05
N VAL A 7 -9.77 18.31 -8.96
CA VAL A 7 -8.96 17.81 -10.07
C VAL A 7 -9.80 16.73 -10.71
N GLU A 8 -10.34 17.02 -11.89
CA GLU A 8 -10.79 15.97 -12.81
C GLU A 8 -9.55 15.13 -13.11
N VAL A 9 -9.48 13.93 -12.54
CA VAL A 9 -8.39 13.00 -12.79
C VAL A 9 -8.63 12.43 -14.18
N GLU A 10 -8.08 13.10 -15.18
CA GLU A 10 -7.80 12.49 -16.48
C GLU A 10 -7.04 11.20 -16.17
N SER A 11 -7.63 10.05 -16.54
CA SER A 11 -7.04 8.76 -16.23
C SER A 11 -5.59 8.76 -16.74
N PRO A 12 -4.62 8.40 -15.89
CA PRO A 12 -3.22 8.45 -16.28
C PRO A 12 -3.01 7.60 -17.54
N PRO A 13 -2.05 7.95 -18.42
CA PRO A 13 -1.67 7.13 -19.56
C PRO A 13 -1.59 5.65 -19.18
N PRO A 14 -2.01 4.72 -20.06
CA PRO A 14 -2.07 3.30 -19.74
C PRO A 14 -0.77 2.75 -19.12
N GLU A 15 0.39 3.28 -19.54
CA GLU A 15 1.69 2.91 -19.01
C GLU A 15 1.91 3.28 -17.54
N LEU A 16 1.35 4.41 -17.08
CA LEU A 16 1.39 4.83 -15.67
C LEU A 16 0.41 4.00 -14.84
N SER A 17 -0.80 3.74 -15.35
CA SER A 17 -1.77 2.85 -14.67
C SER A 17 -1.23 1.43 -14.47
N ALA A 18 -0.46 0.92 -15.45
CA ALA A 18 0.15 -0.41 -15.42
C ALA A 18 1.22 -0.57 -14.32
N VAL A 19 1.76 0.53 -13.80
CA VAL A 19 2.70 0.54 -12.67
C VAL A 19 1.98 0.89 -11.37
N GLU A 20 1.12 1.92 -11.41
CA GLU A 20 0.43 2.47 -10.25
C GLU A 20 -0.51 1.44 -9.60
N GLU A 21 -1.29 0.72 -10.40
CA GLU A 21 -2.24 -0.26 -9.85
C GLU A 21 -1.55 -1.43 -9.13
N PRO A 22 -0.55 -2.12 -9.73
CA PRO A 22 0.24 -3.12 -9.01
C PRO A 22 0.92 -2.57 -7.75
N TYR A 23 1.48 -1.36 -7.84
CA TYR A 23 2.15 -0.73 -6.70
C TYR A 23 1.17 -0.51 -5.55
N ARG A 24 0.00 0.11 -5.83
CA ARG A 24 -1.07 0.33 -4.85
C ARG A 24 -1.51 -0.99 -4.20
N ARG A 25 -1.79 -2.03 -4.99
CA ARG A 25 -2.23 -3.33 -4.46
C ARG A 25 -1.19 -3.95 -3.52
N ILE A 26 0.10 -3.83 -3.83
CA ILE A 26 1.16 -4.33 -2.95
C ILE A 26 1.16 -3.55 -1.62
N VAL A 27 1.08 -2.21 -1.67
CA VAL A 27 1.04 -1.38 -0.46
C VAL A 27 -0.17 -1.75 0.40
N GLU A 28 -1.35 -1.85 -0.19
CA GLU A 28 -2.60 -2.17 0.52
C GLU A 28 -2.56 -3.54 1.18
N GLU A 29 -2.12 -4.57 0.46
CA GLU A 29 -2.11 -5.93 1.00
C GLU A 29 -1.09 -6.07 2.15
N VAL A 30 0.09 -5.46 2.01
CA VAL A 30 1.09 -5.47 3.08
C VAL A 30 0.63 -4.64 4.28
N ALA A 31 0.03 -3.47 4.04
CA ALA A 31 -0.51 -2.62 5.10
C ALA A 31 -1.64 -3.33 5.87
N ALA A 32 -2.54 -4.02 5.16
CA ALA A 32 -3.60 -4.82 5.77
C ALA A 32 -3.03 -5.95 6.62
N TYR A 33 -2.05 -6.69 6.12
CA TYR A 33 -1.38 -7.75 6.88
C TYR A 33 -0.77 -7.20 8.18
N VAL A 34 -0.02 -6.10 8.10
CA VAL A 34 0.60 -5.48 9.27
C VAL A 34 -0.46 -4.94 10.23
N ALA A 35 -1.53 -4.32 9.74
CA ALA A 35 -2.63 -3.83 10.58
C ALA A 35 -3.36 -4.96 11.32
N GLU A 36 -3.42 -6.16 10.73
CA GLU A 36 -4.03 -7.34 11.37
C GLU A 36 -3.07 -8.05 12.34
N ARG A 37 -1.78 -8.12 12.03
CA ARG A 37 -0.78 -8.94 12.76
C ARG A 37 0.18 -8.15 13.66
N GLY A 38 0.22 -6.83 13.53
CA GLY A 38 1.12 -5.93 14.27
C GLY A 38 2.52 -5.79 13.68
N ARG A 39 2.94 -6.69 12.80
CA ARG A 39 4.28 -6.71 12.18
C ARG A 39 4.26 -7.54 10.89
N LEU A 40 5.32 -7.41 10.09
CA LEU A 40 5.59 -8.29 8.95
C LEU A 40 6.78 -9.21 9.27
N GLU A 41 6.52 -10.52 9.40
CA GLU A 41 7.56 -11.54 9.61
C GLU A 41 8.48 -11.69 8.39
N LYS A 42 9.73 -12.08 8.62
CA LYS A 42 10.74 -12.26 7.55
C LYS A 42 10.33 -13.34 6.57
N GLU A 43 9.79 -14.44 7.06
CA GLU A 43 9.30 -15.56 6.25
C GLU A 43 8.14 -15.09 5.38
N LYS A 44 7.21 -14.32 5.96
CA LYS A 44 6.07 -13.76 5.24
C LYS A 44 6.50 -12.70 4.22
N TYR A 45 7.48 -11.86 4.53
CA TYR A 45 8.07 -10.93 3.58
C TYR A 45 8.61 -11.69 2.36
N GLY A 46 9.38 -12.76 2.58
CA GLY A 46 9.92 -13.57 1.49
C GLY A 46 8.86 -14.29 0.66
N GLU A 47 7.75 -14.71 1.26
CA GLU A 47 6.60 -15.29 0.57
C GLU A 47 5.90 -14.25 -0.30
N LEU A 48 5.55 -13.10 0.28
CA LEU A 48 4.86 -12.00 -0.42
C LEU A 48 5.72 -11.46 -1.57
N TYR A 49 7.03 -11.26 -1.33
CA TYR A 49 7.96 -10.78 -2.34
C TYR A 49 8.02 -11.72 -3.55
N ARG A 50 8.14 -13.04 -3.31
CA ARG A 50 8.13 -14.05 -4.39
C ARG A 50 6.82 -14.01 -5.17
N ARG A 51 5.69 -14.02 -4.46
CA ARG A 51 4.36 -13.96 -5.09
C ARG A 51 4.17 -12.69 -5.92
N PHE A 52 4.60 -11.52 -5.43
CA PHE A 52 4.48 -10.27 -6.19
C PHE A 52 5.41 -10.21 -7.40
N ARG A 53 6.61 -10.80 -7.31
CA ARG A 53 7.53 -10.95 -8.46
C ARG A 53 6.96 -11.80 -9.58
N GLU A 54 6.08 -12.75 -9.26
CA GLU A 54 5.37 -13.60 -10.22
C GLU A 54 4.10 -12.93 -10.77
N LEU A 55 3.35 -12.24 -9.91
CA LEU A 55 2.06 -11.65 -10.25
C LEU A 55 2.17 -10.36 -11.08
N TYR A 56 3.19 -9.54 -10.84
CA TYR A 56 3.26 -8.20 -11.41
C TYR A 56 4.50 -8.02 -12.27
N PRO A 57 4.38 -7.42 -13.47
CA PRO A 57 5.51 -7.07 -14.33
C PRO A 57 6.25 -5.82 -13.82
N LEU A 58 6.41 -5.71 -12.49
CA LEU A 58 7.14 -4.61 -11.86
C LEU A 58 8.63 -4.96 -11.68
N PRO A 59 9.53 -3.97 -11.83
CA PRO A 59 10.90 -4.08 -11.38
C PRO A 59 10.96 -4.50 -9.91
N ALA A 60 11.92 -5.37 -9.57
CA ALA A 60 12.10 -5.88 -8.21
C ALA A 60 12.27 -4.78 -7.15
N GLN A 61 12.85 -3.64 -7.53
CA GLN A 61 13.01 -2.48 -6.66
C GLN A 61 11.66 -1.84 -6.29
N LEU A 62 10.74 -1.69 -7.25
CA LEU A 62 9.43 -1.10 -6.98
C LEU A 62 8.57 -2.01 -6.09
N ILE A 63 8.70 -3.33 -6.25
CA ILE A 63 8.01 -4.27 -5.36
C ILE A 63 8.54 -4.15 -3.93
N GLN A 64 9.86 -4.13 -3.74
CA GLN A 64 10.45 -3.94 -2.41
C GLN A 64 10.04 -2.60 -1.79
N GLN A 65 10.02 -1.53 -2.59
CA GLN A 65 9.58 -0.21 -2.15
C GLN A 65 8.11 -0.21 -1.72
N ALA A 66 7.22 -0.78 -2.53
CA ALA A 66 5.80 -0.90 -2.21
C ALA A 66 5.56 -1.73 -0.95
N MET A 67 6.32 -2.83 -0.77
CA MET A 67 6.25 -3.63 0.45
C MET A 67 6.69 -2.82 1.68
N ASN A 68 7.81 -2.09 1.59
CA ASN A 68 8.29 -1.27 2.70
C ASN A 68 7.30 -0.15 3.04
N GLN A 69 6.73 0.51 2.03
CA GLN A 69 5.70 1.52 2.21
C GLN A 69 4.43 0.93 2.84
N GLY A 70 4.01 -0.27 2.43
CA GLY A 70 2.90 -0.99 3.04
C GLY A 70 3.15 -1.30 4.53
N VAL A 71 4.38 -1.68 4.90
CA VAL A 71 4.74 -1.91 6.31
C VAL A 71 4.59 -0.64 7.13
N GLU A 72 5.12 0.48 6.64
CA GLU A 72 5.02 1.77 7.33
C GLU A 72 3.56 2.25 7.42
N ALA A 73 2.78 2.12 6.34
CA ALA A 73 1.36 2.46 6.35
C ALA A 73 0.56 1.63 7.37
N GLY A 74 0.82 0.32 7.45
CA GLY A 74 0.19 -0.56 8.44
C GLY A 74 0.56 -0.19 9.88
N ARG A 75 1.82 0.21 10.13
CA ARG A 75 2.27 0.70 11.45
C ARG A 75 1.59 2.01 11.82
N SER A 76 1.58 2.99 10.91
CA SER A 76 0.89 4.27 11.13
C SER A 76 -0.61 4.09 11.39
N PHE A 77 -1.24 3.16 10.69
CA PHE A 77 -2.64 2.81 10.93
C PHE A 77 -2.87 2.26 12.34
N LEU A 78 -2.02 1.34 12.81
CA LEU A 78 -2.09 0.79 14.16
C LEU A 78 -1.89 1.86 15.23
N GLU A 79 -0.93 2.76 15.05
CA GLU A 79 -0.71 3.90 15.95
C GLU A 79 -1.94 4.81 16.00
N ALA A 80 -2.51 5.14 14.84
CA ALA A 80 -3.71 5.96 14.77
C ALA A 80 -4.92 5.28 15.42
N LYS A 81 -5.08 3.95 15.24
CA LYS A 81 -6.11 3.15 15.89
C LYS A 81 -5.95 3.10 17.41
N ARG A 82 -4.72 2.92 17.92
CA ARG A 82 -4.41 2.98 19.37
C ARG A 82 -4.76 4.34 19.97
N ASN A 83 -4.57 5.41 19.20
CA ASN A 83 -4.90 6.78 19.60
C ASN A 83 -6.39 7.13 19.41
N GLY A 84 -7.25 6.17 19.03
CA GLY A 84 -8.69 6.39 18.80
C GLY A 84 -9.01 7.25 17.57
N ARG A 85 -8.05 7.45 16.66
CA ARG A 85 -8.18 8.33 15.49
C ARG A 85 -8.69 7.63 14.23
N VAL A 86 -8.85 6.31 14.27
CA VAL A 86 -9.31 5.50 13.11
C VAL A 86 -10.36 4.49 13.55
N TYR A 87 -11.50 4.51 12.85
CA TYR A 87 -12.62 3.59 13.05
C TYR A 87 -12.73 2.51 11.95
N LYS A 88 -11.95 2.62 10.86
CA LYS A 88 -11.91 1.61 9.79
C LYS A 88 -11.25 0.31 10.28
N PRO A 89 -11.65 -0.86 9.76
CA PRO A 89 -11.03 -2.13 10.13
C PRO A 89 -9.64 -2.33 9.52
N ARG A 90 -9.35 -1.70 8.36
CA ARG A 90 -8.12 -1.86 7.58
C ARG A 90 -7.64 -0.54 6.96
N PRO A 91 -6.34 -0.38 6.67
CA PRO A 91 -5.82 0.71 5.87
C PRO A 91 -6.25 0.57 4.41
N GLU A 92 -6.57 1.69 3.78
CA GLU A 92 -6.93 1.82 2.36
C GLU A 92 -5.99 2.87 1.74
N VAL A 93 -5.49 2.63 0.52
CA VAL A 93 -4.51 3.52 -0.13
C VAL A 93 -5.18 4.17 -1.33
N GLU A 94 -5.68 5.39 -1.15
CA GLU A 94 -6.40 6.08 -2.23
C GLU A 94 -5.47 6.66 -3.31
N ARG A 95 -4.22 7.01 -2.96
CA ARG A 95 -3.19 7.50 -3.90
C ARG A 95 -1.81 7.03 -3.48
N VAL A 96 -0.97 6.72 -4.47
CA VAL A 96 0.45 6.34 -4.34
C VAL A 96 1.34 7.33 -5.07
#